data_AF-A0AAV6C3E6-F1
#
_entry.id   AF-A0AAV6C3E6-F1
#
_cell.length_a   1.000
_cell.length_b   1.000
_cell.length_c   1.000
_cell.angle_alpha   90.00
_cell.angle_beta   90.00
_cell.angle_gamma   90.00
#
_symmetry.space_group_name_H-M   'P 1'
#
loop_
_entity.id
_entity.type
_entity.pdbx_description
1 polymer ?
#
loop_
_entity_poly.entity_id
_entity_poly.type
_entity_poly.pdbx_seq_one_letter_code
_entity_poly.pdbx_strand_id
1 'polypeptide(L)'
;MWDKRDWHAFFEIARHPGRRRRPPRPVYPSGLNRVAPAMGFSLSELDDAGIDIEIAERLGLPVDAARVGAYGPNVSSLREFIRTSRQPS
;
A
#
# COMPACT_ATOMS: atom_id res chain seq x y z
N MET A 1 -18.15 -19.04 -7.05
CA MET A 1 -18.67 -19.56 -5.76
C MET A 1 -17.45 -19.87 -4.92
N TRP A 2 -17.26 -19.19 -3.79
CA TRP A 2 -16.03 -19.29 -2.99
C TRP A 2 -15.95 -20.66 -2.30
N ASP A 3 -14.81 -21.35 -2.41
CA ASP A 3 -14.62 -22.66 -1.78
C ASP A 3 -14.09 -22.51 -0.34
N LYS A 4 -14.24 -23.57 0.47
CA LYS A 4 -13.77 -23.62 1.87
C LYS A 4 -12.26 -23.34 1.98
N ARG A 5 -11.47 -23.67 0.95
CA ARG A 5 -10.03 -23.37 0.89
C ARG A 5 -9.74 -21.89 0.69
N ASP A 6 -10.55 -21.20 -0.12
CA ASP A 6 -10.41 -19.76 -0.32
C ASP A 6 -10.74 -18.98 0.95
N TRP A 7 -11.76 -19.43 1.69
CA TRP A 7 -12.10 -18.87 3.00
C TRP A 7 -10.97 -19.06 4.02
N HIS A 8 -10.31 -20.22 4.02
CA HIS A 8 -9.21 -20.48 4.95
C HIS A 8 -7.97 -19.63 4.64
N ALA A 9 -7.61 -19.49 3.36
CA ALA A 9 -6.51 -18.63 2.92
C ALA A 9 -6.76 -17.16 3.28
N PHE A 10 -8.00 -16.68 3.06
CA PHE A 10 -8.39 -15.32 3.45
C PHE A 10 -8.31 -15.11 4.97
N PHE A 11 -8.81 -16.06 5.77
CA PHE A 11 -8.77 -15.97 7.24
C PHE A 11 -7.35 -16.07 7.82
N GLU A 12 -6.46 -16.86 7.25
CA GLU A 12 -5.05 -16.94 7.69
C GLU A 12 -4.28 -15.64 7.42
N ILE A 13 -4.55 -14.99 6.28
CA ILE A 13 -4.03 -13.65 5.97
C ILE A 13 -4.59 -12.62 6.96
N ALA A 14 -5.88 -12.70 7.29
CA ALA A 14 -6.54 -11.79 8.24
C ALA A 14 -6.16 -12.03 9.72
N ARG A 15 -5.70 -13.24 10.09
CA ARG A 15 -5.40 -13.66 11.48
C ARG A 15 -4.00 -13.32 12.00
N HIS A 16 -3.20 -12.52 11.30
CA HIS A 16 -1.89 -12.05 11.80
C HIS A 16 -1.90 -10.56 12.25
N PRO A 17 -2.70 -10.17 13.27
CA PRO A 17 -2.82 -8.78 13.69
C PRO A 17 -1.64 -8.24 14.53
N GLY A 18 -0.60 -9.04 14.80
CA GLY A 18 0.38 -8.75 15.86
C GLY A 18 1.76 -8.20 15.45
N ARG A 19 2.20 -8.25 14.19
CA ARG A 19 3.60 -7.89 13.83
C ARG A 19 3.83 -7.28 12.45
N ARG A 20 2.80 -7.02 11.65
CA ARG A 20 2.93 -6.29 10.38
C ARG A 20 2.41 -4.88 10.56
N ARG A 21 3.30 -3.88 10.50
CA ARG A 21 2.91 -2.46 10.48
C ARG A 21 1.85 -2.28 9.39
N ARG A 22 0.74 -1.63 9.73
CA ARG A 22 -0.33 -1.40 8.74
C ARG A 22 0.27 -0.61 7.57
N PRO A 23 0.00 -1.01 6.31
CA PRO A 23 0.49 -0.31 5.14
C PRO A 23 -0.04 1.14 5.15
N PRO A 24 0.77 2.11 4.71
CA PRO A 24 0.32 3.49 4.57
C PRO A 24 -0.86 3.57 3.60
N ARG A 25 -1.75 4.55 3.82
CA ARG A 25 -2.86 4.85 2.92
C ARG A 25 -2.57 6.16 2.17
N PRO A 26 -2.63 6.16 0.83
CA PRO A 26 -2.29 7.34 0.04
C PRO A 26 -3.39 8.39 0.06
N VAL A 27 -2.99 9.63 -0.25
CA VAL A 27 -3.89 10.77 -0.41
C VAL A 27 -3.62 11.52 -1.71
N TYR A 28 -4.56 12.31 -2.19
CA TYR A 28 -4.37 13.23 -3.32
C TYR A 28 -4.78 14.65 -2.95
N PRO A 29 -4.17 15.69 -3.57
CA PRO A 29 -4.55 17.08 -3.34
C PRO A 29 -5.98 17.32 -3.83
N SER A 30 -6.83 17.87 -2.96
CA SER A 30 -8.27 18.13 -3.23
C SER A 30 -8.63 19.62 -3.04
N GLY A 31 -7.66 20.51 -3.27
CA GLY A 31 -7.81 21.96 -3.15
C GLY A 31 -6.63 22.62 -2.43
N LEU A 32 -6.77 23.92 -2.13
CA LEU A 32 -5.74 24.70 -1.44
C LEU A 32 -5.55 24.16 -0.02
N ASN A 33 -4.37 23.60 0.27
CA ASN A 33 -4.01 22.99 1.55
C ASN A 33 -4.94 21.87 2.03
N ARG A 34 -5.58 21.13 1.12
CA ARG A 34 -6.43 19.98 1.47
C ARG A 34 -6.00 18.73 0.74
N VAL A 35 -6.10 17.61 1.43
CA VAL A 35 -5.88 16.27 0.87
C VAL A 35 -7.11 15.41 1.10
N ALA A 36 -7.40 14.53 0.15
CA ALA A 36 -8.47 13.54 0.24
C ALA A 36 -7.89 12.12 0.16
N PRO A 37 -8.51 11.13 0.81
CA PRO A 37 -8.04 9.75 0.75
C PRO A 37 -8.12 9.21 -0.68
N ALA A 38 -7.05 8.56 -1.12
CA ALA A 38 -7.02 7.81 -2.37
C ALA A 38 -7.39 6.35 -2.11
N MET A 39 -7.92 5.68 -3.14
CA MET A 39 -8.18 4.23 -3.08
C MET A 39 -6.89 3.42 -2.95
N GLY A 40 -5.83 3.84 -3.64
CA GLY A 40 -4.51 3.20 -3.64
C GLY A 40 -3.41 4.10 -4.20
N PHE A 41 -2.18 3.60 -4.12
CA PHE A 41 -0.99 4.24 -4.66
C PHE A 41 -1.04 4.13 -6.17
N SER A 42 -0.67 5.20 -6.87
CA SER A 42 -0.53 5.13 -8.33
C SER A 42 0.72 4.32 -8.71
N LEU A 43 0.76 3.85 -9.95
CA LEU A 43 1.95 3.15 -10.47
C LEU A 43 3.18 4.06 -10.46
N SER A 44 3.01 5.36 -10.74
CA SER A 44 4.08 6.35 -10.65
C SER A 44 4.62 6.51 -9.22
N GLU A 45 3.75 6.46 -8.20
CA GLU A 45 4.19 6.55 -6.79
C GLU A 45 5.01 5.32 -6.36
N LEU A 46 4.67 4.14 -6.89
CA LEU A 46 5.43 2.90 -6.65
C LEU A 46 6.81 2.95 -7.32
N ASP A 47 6.84 3.37 -8.59
CA ASP A 47 8.07 3.54 -9.36
C ASP A 47 9.01 4.58 -8.71
N ASP A 48 8.47 5.74 -8.32
CA ASP A 48 9.22 6.76 -7.58
C ASP A 48 9.72 6.25 -6.20
N ALA A 49 9.00 5.32 -5.59
CA ALA A 49 9.42 4.67 -4.34
C ALA A 49 10.41 3.52 -4.56
N GLY A 50 10.69 3.16 -5.82
CA GLY A 50 11.62 2.10 -6.21
C GLY A 50 11.08 0.70 -5.95
N ILE A 51 9.77 0.49 -6.05
CA ILE A 51 9.12 -0.83 -5.94
C ILE A 51 8.16 -1.07 -7.09
N ASP A 52 8.07 -2.33 -7.52
CA ASP A 52 7.08 -2.77 -8.49
C ASP A 52 5.76 -3.20 -7.82
N ILE A 53 4.78 -3.58 -8.66
CA ILE A 53 3.46 -4.03 -8.23
C ILE A 53 3.56 -5.33 -7.42
N GLU A 54 4.43 -6.27 -7.80
CA GLU A 54 4.58 -7.56 -7.11
C GLU A 54 5.07 -7.37 -5.67
N ILE A 55 6.05 -6.48 -5.49
CA ILE A 55 6.54 -6.07 -4.17
C ILE A 55 5.42 -5.35 -3.39
N ALA A 56 4.65 -4.48 -4.05
CA ALA A 56 3.54 -3.78 -3.41
C ALA A 56 2.46 -4.73 -2.89
N GLU A 57 2.08 -5.73 -3.68
CA GLU A 57 1.14 -6.79 -3.31
C GLU A 57 1.67 -7.62 -2.13
N ARG A 58 2.94 -8.03 -2.18
CA ARG A 58 3.59 -8.78 -1.09
C ARG A 58 3.62 -7.99 0.22
N LEU A 59 3.76 -6.67 0.12
CA LEU A 59 3.72 -5.75 1.26
C LEU A 59 2.29 -5.37 1.70
N GLY A 60 1.27 -5.80 0.96
CA GLY A 60 -0.14 -5.47 1.24
C GLY A 60 -0.48 -4.01 0.98
N LEU A 61 0.27 -3.30 0.13
CA LEU A 61 0.01 -1.92 -0.23
C LEU A 61 -1.23 -1.84 -1.14
N PRO A 62 -2.17 -0.93 -0.88
CA PRO A 62 -3.29 -0.71 -1.79
C PRO A 62 -2.78 -0.02 -3.05
N VAL A 63 -3.05 -0.59 -4.23
CA VAL A 63 -2.63 -0.04 -5.53
C VAL A 63 -3.88 0.38 -6.32
N ASP A 64 -3.81 1.54 -6.95
CA ASP A 64 -4.83 2.04 -7.87
C ASP A 64 -4.17 2.32 -9.22
N ALA A 65 -4.21 1.32 -10.11
CA ALA A 65 -3.60 1.39 -11.42
C ALA A 65 -4.28 2.40 -12.36
N ALA A 66 -5.51 2.83 -12.06
CA ALA A 66 -6.23 3.84 -12.83
C ALA A 66 -5.83 5.27 -12.43
N ARG A 67 -5.20 5.45 -11.27
CA ARG A 67 -4.77 6.77 -10.78
C ARG A 67 -3.48 7.20 -11.45
N VAL A 68 -3.50 8.40 -12.02
CA VAL A 68 -2.37 8.98 -12.76
C VAL A 68 -1.63 10.02 -11.91
N GLY A 69 -0.31 10.05 -12.06
CA GLY A 69 0.57 11.04 -11.41
C GLY A 69 1.09 10.60 -10.06
N ALA A 70 1.99 11.40 -9.49
CA ALA A 70 2.63 11.11 -8.21
C ALA A 70 2.45 12.26 -7.21
N TYR A 71 2.21 11.91 -5.95
CA TYR A 71 2.20 12.86 -4.85
C TYR A 71 3.39 12.61 -3.92
N GLY A 72 4.32 13.56 -3.87
CA GLY A 72 5.60 13.41 -3.14
C GLY A 72 5.47 12.93 -1.68
N PRO A 73 4.47 13.39 -0.89
CA PRO A 73 4.23 12.85 0.45
C PRO A 73 3.90 11.35 0.49
N ASN A 74 3.18 10.83 -0.51
CA ASN A 74 2.89 9.40 -0.62
C ASN A 74 4.17 8.61 -0.91
N VAL A 75 5.01 9.09 -1.83
CA VAL A 75 6.31 8.47 -2.15
C VAL A 75 7.22 8.43 -0.93
N SER A 76 7.28 9.53 -0.17
CA SER A 76 8.06 9.61 1.07
C SER A 76 7.56 8.60 2.11
N SER A 77 6.24 8.47 2.24
CA SER A 77 5.61 7.49 3.14
C SER A 77 5.89 6.04 2.71
N LEU A 78 5.89 5.74 1.41
CA LEU A 78 6.25 4.43 0.87
C LEU A 78 7.70 4.08 1.20
N ARG A 79 8.65 4.99 0.92
CA ARG A 79 10.08 4.78 1.20
C ARG A 79 10.31 4.49 2.69
N GLU A 80 9.66 5.24 3.57
CA GLU A 80 9.75 5.02 5.01
C GLU A 80 9.15 3.67 5.44
N PHE A 81 7.98 3.32 4.89
CA PHE A 81 7.35 2.04 5.16
C PHE A 81 8.22 0.85 4.70
N ILE A 82 8.81 0.94 3.51
CA ILE A 82 9.71 -0.09 2.96
C ILE A 82 10.97 -0.20 3.83
N ARG A 83 11.58 0.93 4.19
CA ARG A 83 12.77 0.98 5.05
C ARG A 83 12.51 0.28 6.38
N THR A 84 11.39 0.58 7.02
CA THR A 84 11.04 0.00 8.32
C THR A 84 10.57 -1.45 8.22
N SER A 85 9.98 -1.87 7.09
CA SER A 85 9.60 -3.26 6.84
C SER A 85 10.80 -4.19 6.61
N ARG A 86 11.98 -3.64 6.27
CA ARG A 86 13.22 -4.39 6.06
C ARG A 86 14.05 -4.59 7.34
N GLN A 87 13.79 -3.83 8.40
CA GLN A 87 14.52 -3.98 9.67
C GLN A 87 13.87 -5.10 10.52
N PRO A 88 14.60 -6.19 10.83
CA PRO A 88 14.10 -7.19 11.77
C PRO A 88 13.90 -6.53 13.14
N SER A 89 12.73 -6.74 13.72
CA SER A 89 12.40 -6.32 15.09
C SER A 89 13.10 -7.20 16.11
#